data_AF-A0A926CE88-F1
#
_entry.id   AF-A0A926CE88-F1
#
_cell.length_a   1.000
_cell.length_b   1.000
_cell.length_c   1.000
_cell.angle_alpha   90.00
_cell.angle_beta   90.00
_cell.angle_gamma   90.00
#
_symmetry.space_group_name_H-M   'P 1'
#
loop_
_entity.id
_entity.type
_entity.pdbx_description
1 polymer ?
#
loop_
_entity_poly.entity_id
_entity_poly.type
_entity_poly.pdbx_seq_one_letter_code
_entity_poly.pdbx_strand_id
1 'polypeptide(L)'
;AQERPGSFGAPPAIAPGTTPQPLTAVARSVGIHLVLATQRPSADVVTSTLKANLDARIAFRVASSTNSRVVLDANGAENLLGRGDMLFRRPSGETMRLQAPFMDEEQMQVYLAGLVQPHG
;
A
#
# COMPACT_ATOMS: atom_id res chain seq x y z
N ALA A 1 8.32 13.80 -44.91
CA ALA A 1 7.62 14.49 -43.81
C ALA A 1 7.88 13.70 -42.54
N GLN A 2 8.41 14.36 -41.51
CA GLN A 2 8.97 13.74 -40.31
C GLN A 2 7.85 13.30 -39.36
N GLU A 3 7.81 12.02 -39.02
CA GLU A 3 6.87 11.46 -38.04
C GLU A 3 7.20 12.03 -36.64
N ARG A 4 6.21 12.67 -36.00
CA ARG A 4 6.37 13.23 -34.65
C ARG A 4 6.25 12.11 -33.62
N PRO A 5 7.15 12.00 -32.63
CA PRO A 5 7.04 11.00 -31.58
C PRO A 5 5.92 11.38 -30.59
N GLY A 6 5.03 10.43 -30.30
CA GLY A 6 4.35 10.34 -29.00
C GLY A 6 3.13 11.22 -28.76
N SER A 7 2.22 11.41 -29.72
CA SER A 7 0.88 11.86 -29.35
C SER A 7 0.16 10.71 -28.63
N PHE A 8 0.30 10.65 -27.31
CA PHE A 8 -0.70 9.97 -26.49
C PHE A 8 -2.03 10.65 -26.82
N GLY A 9 -2.90 9.94 -27.55
CA GLY A 9 -4.24 10.42 -27.83
C GLY A 9 -4.87 10.83 -26.50
N ALA A 10 -5.57 11.97 -26.51
CA ALA A 10 -6.25 12.45 -25.32
C ALA A 10 -7.03 11.28 -24.69
N PRO A 11 -6.88 11.01 -23.38
CA PRO A 11 -7.57 9.90 -22.75
C PRO A 11 -9.06 10.01 -23.07
N PRO A 12 -9.74 8.89 -23.35
CA PRO A 12 -11.16 8.92 -23.71
C PRO A 12 -11.92 9.70 -22.64
N ALA A 13 -12.69 10.70 -23.08
CA ALA A 13 -13.46 11.53 -22.18
C ALA A 13 -14.40 10.63 -21.35
N ILE A 14 -14.30 10.76 -20.02
CA ILE A 14 -15.18 10.06 -19.08
C ILE A 14 -16.62 10.51 -19.41
N ALA A 15 -17.49 9.55 -19.76
CA ALA A 15 -18.85 9.85 -20.19
C ALA A 15 -19.59 10.67 -19.11
N PRO A 16 -20.32 11.73 -19.47
CA PRO A 16 -21.06 12.53 -18.50
C PRO A 16 -22.04 11.63 -17.71
N GLY A 17 -21.92 11.67 -16.38
CA GLY A 17 -22.69 10.81 -15.47
C GLY A 17 -21.91 9.61 -14.89
N THR A 18 -20.67 9.36 -15.33
CA THR A 18 -19.80 8.38 -14.66
C THR A 18 -19.00 9.03 -13.53
N THR A 19 -19.26 8.61 -12.30
CA THR A 19 -18.44 9.00 -11.15
C THR A 19 -17.09 8.27 -11.22
N PRO A 20 -15.95 8.98 -11.12
CA PRO A 20 -14.65 8.34 -11.07
C PRO A 20 -14.61 7.32 -9.93
N GLN A 21 -14.27 6.08 -10.24
CA GLN A 21 -14.07 5.06 -9.20
C GLN A 21 -12.66 5.21 -8.62
N PRO A 22 -12.49 5.02 -7.29
CA PRO A 22 -11.16 5.04 -6.70
C PRO A 22 -10.32 3.89 -7.28
N LEU A 23 -9.04 4.14 -7.50
CA LEU A 23 -8.13 3.13 -8.04
C LEU A 23 -8.15 1.84 -7.22
N THR A 24 -8.32 1.93 -5.90
CA THR A 24 -8.44 0.77 -5.02
C THR A 24 -9.55 -0.20 -5.41
N ALA A 25 -10.65 0.30 -6.00
CA ALA A 25 -11.78 -0.54 -6.42
C ALA A 25 -11.53 -1.28 -7.75
N VAL A 26 -10.75 -0.69 -8.66
CA VAL A 26 -10.57 -1.22 -10.04
C VAL A 26 -9.19 -1.83 -10.27
N ALA A 27 -8.19 -1.53 -9.44
CA ALA A 27 -6.79 -1.92 -9.65
C ALA A 27 -6.60 -3.44 -9.84
N ARG A 28 -7.33 -4.26 -9.09
CA ARG A 28 -7.22 -5.73 -9.14
C ARG A 28 -7.53 -6.31 -10.52
N SER A 29 -8.54 -5.80 -11.21
CA SER A 29 -8.97 -6.37 -12.51
C SER A 29 -8.06 -5.95 -13.66
N VAL A 30 -7.23 -4.92 -13.47
CA VAL A 30 -6.33 -4.37 -14.49
C VAL A 30 -4.85 -4.67 -14.23
N GLY A 31 -4.54 -5.50 -13.23
CA GLY A 31 -3.18 -5.91 -12.90
C GLY A 31 -2.34 -4.85 -12.18
N ILE A 32 -2.99 -3.86 -11.55
CA ILE A 32 -2.30 -2.85 -10.73
C ILE A 32 -2.31 -3.31 -9.27
N HIS A 33 -1.13 -3.35 -8.66
CA HIS A 33 -0.96 -3.66 -7.24
C HIS A 33 -0.62 -2.39 -6.46
N LEU A 34 -1.34 -2.15 -5.37
CA LEU A 34 -1.17 -0.95 -4.55
C LEU A 34 -0.54 -1.32 -3.21
N VAL A 35 0.48 -0.56 -2.81
CA VAL A 35 1.05 -0.57 -1.47
C VAL A 35 0.82 0.80 -0.85
N LEU A 36 0.04 0.84 0.23
CA LEU A 36 -0.25 2.07 0.97
C LEU A 36 0.35 1.96 2.36
N ALA A 37 1.09 2.99 2.78
CA ALA A 37 1.70 3.07 4.10
C ALA A 37 1.36 4.40 4.77
N THR A 38 1.12 4.38 6.08
CA THR A 38 0.83 5.58 6.88
C THR A 38 1.37 5.42 8.29
N GLN A 39 1.80 6.54 8.89
CA GLN A 39 2.14 6.63 10.32
C GLN A 39 0.99 7.20 11.15
N ARG A 40 -0.11 7.60 10.52
CA ARG A 40 -1.31 8.15 11.17
C ARG A 40 -2.50 7.21 10.96
N PRO A 41 -2.58 6.12 11.73
CA PRO A 41 -3.69 5.18 11.66
C PRO A 41 -4.93 5.76 12.36
N SER A 42 -5.70 6.56 11.63
CA SER A 42 -7.00 7.12 12.04
C SER A 42 -8.10 6.77 11.03
N ALA A 43 -9.37 6.82 11.44
CA ALA A 43 -10.50 6.36 10.62
C ALA A 43 -10.75 7.23 9.38
N ASP A 44 -10.32 8.49 9.41
CA ASP A 44 -10.34 9.43 8.28
C ASP A 44 -9.22 9.13 7.26
N VAL A 45 -8.10 8.54 7.68
CA VAL A 45 -7.00 8.13 6.80
C VAL A 45 -7.22 6.71 6.28
N VAL A 46 -7.54 5.76 7.17
CA VAL A 46 -7.83 4.36 6.85
C VAL A 46 -9.35 4.17 6.84
N THR A 47 -9.97 4.76 5.82
CA THR A 47 -11.43 4.79 5.67
C THR A 47 -12.04 3.40 5.46
N SER A 48 -13.34 3.26 5.72
CA SER A 48 -14.08 2.04 5.40
C SER A 48 -13.97 1.65 3.92
N THR A 49 -13.96 2.63 3.01
CA THR A 49 -13.79 2.41 1.57
C THR A 49 -12.43 1.82 1.23
N LEU A 50 -11.35 2.30 1.87
CA LEU A 50 -10.03 1.68 1.69
C LEU A 50 -10.02 0.25 2.22
N LYS A 51 -10.56 0.03 3.43
CA LYS A 51 -10.62 -1.29 4.06
C LYS A 51 -11.44 -2.29 3.23
N ALA A 52 -12.50 -1.86 2.58
CA ALA A 52 -13.34 -2.72 1.74
C ALA A 52 -12.65 -3.19 0.44
N ASN A 53 -11.59 -2.52 0.01
CA ASN A 53 -10.88 -2.82 -1.23
C ASN A 53 -9.44 -3.33 -1.02
N LEU A 54 -8.93 -3.27 0.22
CA LEU A 54 -7.57 -3.66 0.59
C LEU A 54 -7.62 -4.73 1.68
N ASP A 55 -7.73 -5.99 1.27
CA ASP A 55 -7.94 -7.12 2.17
C ASP A 55 -6.67 -7.56 2.92
N ALA A 56 -5.51 -7.42 2.28
CA ALA A 56 -4.21 -7.71 2.88
C ALA A 56 -3.70 -6.48 3.63
N ARG A 57 -3.45 -6.62 4.94
CA ARG A 57 -3.04 -5.48 5.79
C ARG A 57 -1.93 -5.85 6.74
N ILE A 58 -1.00 -4.93 6.93
CA ILE A 58 0.13 -5.07 7.84
C ILE A 58 0.05 -3.94 8.86
N ALA A 59 0.24 -4.25 10.14
CA ALA A 59 0.46 -3.25 11.18
C ALA A 59 1.75 -3.56 11.93
N PHE A 60 2.65 -2.58 11.98
CA PHE A 60 3.72 -2.53 12.96
C PHE A 60 3.18 -2.04 14.31
N ARG A 61 4.06 -1.93 15.31
CA ARG A 61 3.69 -1.40 16.63
C ARG A 61 2.95 -0.07 16.51
N VAL A 62 1.76 -0.01 17.11
CA VAL A 62 0.94 1.21 17.21
C VAL A 62 0.78 1.65 18.66
N ALA A 63 0.29 2.87 18.87
CA ALA A 63 0.18 3.46 20.20
C ALA A 63 -0.98 2.89 21.04
N SER A 64 -2.04 2.37 20.41
CA SER A 64 -3.27 1.95 21.11
C SER A 64 -4.02 0.84 20.39
N SER A 65 -4.85 0.11 21.13
CA SER A 65 -5.78 -0.89 20.58
C SER A 65 -6.77 -0.27 19.59
N THR A 66 -7.15 1.00 19.78
CA THR A 66 -7.95 1.77 18.81
C THR A 66 -7.22 1.88 17.47
N ASN A 67 -5.93 2.25 17.47
CA ASN A 67 -5.15 2.29 16.23
C ASN A 67 -4.97 0.90 15.61
N SER A 68 -4.85 -0.15 16.42
CA SER A 68 -4.80 -1.53 15.92
C SER A 68 -6.08 -1.89 15.16
N ARG A 69 -7.26 -1.57 15.72
CA ARG A 69 -8.54 -1.81 15.05
C ARG A 69 -8.72 -0.97 13.79
N VAL A 70 -8.20 0.25 13.75
CA VAL A 70 -8.25 1.08 12.53
C VAL A 70 -7.57 0.37 11.35
N VAL A 71 -6.42 -0.27 11.58
CA VAL A 71 -5.66 -0.95 10.51
C VAL A 71 -6.13 -2.39 10.29
N LEU A 72 -6.23 -3.19 11.36
CA LEU A 72 -6.44 -4.64 11.27
C LEU A 72 -7.89 -5.07 11.46
N ASP A 73 -8.79 -4.18 11.90
CA ASP A 73 -10.10 -4.52 12.50
C ASP A 73 -9.99 -5.49 13.70
N ALA A 74 -8.80 -5.59 14.31
CA ALA A 74 -8.51 -6.45 15.45
C ALA A 74 -7.50 -5.77 16.39
N ASN A 75 -7.45 -6.21 17.65
CA ASN A 75 -6.42 -5.80 18.61
C ASN A 75 -5.12 -6.58 18.36
N GLY A 76 -4.02 -6.10 18.92
CA GLY A 76 -2.77 -6.84 19.04
C GLY A 76 -1.55 -6.05 18.58
N ALA A 77 -1.72 -5.11 17.64
CA ALA A 77 -0.59 -4.32 17.13
C ALA A 77 -0.01 -3.38 18.20
N GLU A 78 -0.81 -2.98 19.20
CA GLU A 78 -0.36 -2.20 20.35
C GLU A 78 0.61 -2.96 21.27
N ASN A 79 0.61 -4.30 21.20
CA ASN A 79 1.45 -5.18 22.02
C ASN A 79 2.74 -5.62 21.31
N LEU A 80 2.97 -5.15 20.09
CA LEU A 80 4.19 -5.46 19.34
C LEU A 80 5.41 -4.80 19.97
N LEU A 81 6.56 -5.42 19.80
CA LEU A 81 7.83 -4.97 20.38
C LEU A 81 8.43 -3.78 19.62
N GLY A 82 8.02 -3.57 18.36
CA GLY A 82 8.63 -2.62 17.43
C GLY A 82 9.82 -3.25 16.68
N ARG A 83 10.68 -2.42 16.08
CA ARG A 83 11.91 -2.87 15.37
C ARG A 83 11.65 -4.01 14.36
N GLY A 84 10.60 -3.87 13.55
CA GLY A 84 10.24 -4.86 12.53
C GLY A 84 9.20 -5.91 12.96
N ASP A 85 8.86 -6.00 14.25
CA ASP A 85 7.77 -6.86 14.71
C ASP A 85 6.42 -6.33 14.21
N MET A 86 5.65 -7.21 13.53
CA MET A 86 4.43 -6.84 12.82
C MET A 86 3.35 -7.92 12.90
N LEU A 87 2.10 -7.50 12.72
CA LEU A 87 0.96 -8.38 12.44
C LEU A 87 0.58 -8.24 10.96
N PHE A 88 0.43 -9.38 10.29
CA PHE A 88 -0.12 -9.47 8.94
C PHE A 88 -1.49 -10.11 9.00
N ARG A 89 -2.51 -9.36 8.58
CA ARG A 89 -3.86 -9.88 8.36
C ARG A 89 -4.02 -10.28 6.90
N ARG A 90 -4.27 -11.57 6.70
CA ARG A 90 -4.53 -12.17 5.39
C ARG A 90 -5.92 -11.77 4.89
N PRO A 91 -6.16 -11.82 3.57
CA PRO A 91 -7.51 -11.66 3.02
C PRO A 91 -8.53 -12.66 3.56
N SER A 92 -8.10 -13.83 4.02
CA SER A 92 -8.95 -14.82 4.71
C SER A 92 -9.44 -14.36 6.09
N GLY A 93 -8.91 -13.27 6.63
CA GLY A 93 -9.22 -12.73 7.95
C GLY A 93 -8.26 -13.20 9.06
N GLU A 94 -7.50 -14.27 8.84
CA GLU A 94 -6.48 -14.75 9.77
C GLU A 94 -5.37 -13.71 9.96
N THR A 95 -4.92 -13.52 11.22
CA THR A 95 -3.81 -12.63 11.55
C THR A 95 -2.61 -13.44 12.07
N MET A 96 -1.44 -13.20 11.50
CA MET A 96 -0.19 -13.85 11.87
C MET A 96 0.85 -12.82 12.31
N ARG A 97 1.63 -13.14 13.35
CA ARG A 97 2.76 -12.31 13.80
C ARG A 97 4.01 -12.68 13.02
N LEU A 98 4.72 -11.66 12.53
CA LEU A 98 5.90 -11.80 11.68
C LEU A 98 6.97 -10.80 12.10
N GLN A 99 8.20 -11.10 11.70
CA GLN A 99 9.34 -10.19 11.84
C GLN A 99 9.74 -9.69 10.45
N ALA A 100 9.69 -8.38 10.24
CA ALA A 100 10.19 -7.77 9.01
C ALA A 100 11.72 -7.90 8.93
N PRO A 101 12.27 -8.18 7.74
CA PRO A 101 13.71 -8.14 7.52
C PRO A 101 14.22 -6.72 7.77
N PHE A 102 15.42 -6.63 8.36
CA PHE A 102 16.12 -5.37 8.52
C PHE A 102 17.07 -5.15 7.35
N MET A 103 17.01 -3.97 6.78
CA MET A 103 17.97 -3.47 5.79
C MET A 103 18.39 -2.09 6.28
N ASP A 104 19.68 -1.89 6.48
CA ASP A 104 20.20 -0.57 6.84
C ASP A 104 20.30 0.33 5.59
N GLU A 105 20.50 1.62 5.84
CA GLU A 105 20.56 2.63 4.78
C GLU A 105 21.71 2.38 3.81
N GLU A 106 22.89 1.98 4.31
CA GLU A 106 24.07 1.76 3.47
C GLU A 106 23.87 0.60 2.50
N GLN A 107 23.36 -0.53 2.99
CA GLN A 107 22.99 -1.71 2.20
C GLN A 107 21.94 -1.36 1.15
N MET A 108 20.93 -0.56 1.53
CA MET A 108 19.90 -0.10 0.61
C MET A 108 20.48 0.76 -0.51
N GLN A 109 21.36 1.72 -0.19
CA GLN A 109 21.99 2.58 -1.20
C GLN A 109 22.85 1.78 -2.19
N VAL A 110 23.63 0.80 -1.69
CA VAL A 110 24.40 -0.11 -2.55
C VAL A 110 23.50 -0.92 -3.47
N TYR A 111 22.41 -1.48 -2.93
CA TYR A 111 21.43 -2.23 -3.71
C TYR A 111 20.77 -1.38 -4.81
N LEU A 112 20.33 -0.16 -4.46
CA LEU A 112 19.71 0.77 -5.40
C LEU A 112 20.69 1.20 -6.50
N ALA A 113 21.95 1.47 -6.16
CA ALA A 113 22.98 1.81 -7.14
C ALA A 113 23.22 0.66 -8.15
N GLY A 114 23.13 -0.59 -7.71
CA GLY A 114 23.22 -1.76 -8.59
C GLY A 114 22.02 -1.92 -9.54
N LEU A 115 20.84 -1.44 -9.15
CA LEU A 115 19.61 -1.47 -9.97
C LEU A 115 19.56 -0.31 -10.96
N VAL A 116 20.01 0.88 -10.57
CA VAL A 116 20.09 2.07 -11.42
C VAL A 116 21.40 2.04 -12.19
N GLN A 117 21.62 1.00 -12.99
CA GLN A 117 22.59 1.16 -14.07
C GLN A 117 21.96 2.04 -15.14
N PRO A 118 22.65 3.09 -15.63
CA PRO A 118 22.17 3.85 -16.76
C PRO A 118 22.06 2.88 -17.95
N HIS A 119 20.84 2.48 -18.27
CA HIS A 119 20.53 2.07 -19.64
C HIS A 119 20.83 3.33 -20.48
N GLY A 120 21.87 3.23 -21.31
CA GLY A 120 22.44 4.35 -22.08
C GLY A 120 21.44 5.13 -22.93
#